data_AF-A0A0Q8EQ05-F1
#
_entry.id   AF-A0A0Q8EQ05-F1
#
_cell.length_a   1.000
_cell.length_b   1.000
_cell.length_c   1.000
_cell.angle_alpha   90.00
_cell.angle_beta   90.00
_cell.angle_gamma   90.00
#
_symmetry.space_group_name_H-M   'P 1'
#
loop_
_entity.id
_entity.type
_entity.pdbx_description
1 polymer ?
#
loop_
_entity_poly.entity_id
_entity_poly.type
_entity_poly.pdbx_seq_one_letter_code
_entity_poly.pdbx_strand_id
1 'polypeptide(L)'
;MRVPPQQPAPEVPHATTRTSSLTELQRQQLVHTVRERAADELRREECETDGTYDTADSLSDGEALVLIECWRGAYQSSSLAFRLPRDGSGAPQRVRLTLPFRIDGEDRVVDTFTAAAYEKGQLSHYAKGRGLADCGESATWVFDGQDFRLRDYYLLRACQGRPGEWPALWRSRDD
;
A
#
# COMPACT_ATOMS: atom_id res chain seq x y z
N MET A 1 15.00 26.11 14.68
CA MET A 1 13.89 25.69 13.78
C MET A 1 12.82 25.10 14.68
N ARG A 2 11.62 25.71 14.78
CA ARG A 2 10.53 25.18 15.62
C ARG A 2 9.88 24.03 14.86
N VAL A 3 10.02 22.81 15.37
CA VAL A 3 9.24 21.66 14.90
C VAL A 3 7.77 21.97 15.21
N PRO A 4 6.86 21.94 14.23
CA PRO A 4 5.43 22.10 14.49
C PRO A 4 4.98 21.07 15.53
N PRO A 5 4.07 21.43 16.47
CA PRO A 5 3.56 20.45 17.42
C PRO A 5 2.94 19.29 16.66
N GLN A 6 3.38 18.07 17.00
CA GLN A 6 2.86 16.83 16.44
C GLN A 6 1.34 16.82 16.72
N GLN A 7 0.54 16.82 15.65
CA GLN A 7 -0.91 16.71 15.82
C GLN A 7 -1.21 15.41 16.56
N PRO A 8 -2.21 15.39 17.46
CA PRO A 8 -2.60 14.16 18.13
C PRO A 8 -2.99 13.13 17.06
N ALA A 9 -2.12 12.15 16.96
CA ALA A 9 -2.28 10.92 16.23
C ALA A 9 -3.69 10.35 16.45
N PRO A 10 -4.54 10.22 15.42
CA PRO A 10 -5.80 9.51 15.56
C PRO A 10 -5.50 8.07 15.96
N GLU A 11 -6.34 7.52 16.83
CA GLU A 11 -6.34 6.10 17.16
C GLU A 11 -6.61 5.29 15.89
N VAL A 12 -5.76 4.30 15.63
CA VAL A 12 -5.95 3.37 14.53
C VAL A 12 -6.41 2.04 15.13
N PRO A 13 -7.57 1.50 14.70
CA PRO A 13 -8.05 0.23 15.19
C PRO A 13 -6.99 -0.87 15.00
N HIS A 14 -6.89 -1.76 15.98
CA HIS A 14 -6.10 -2.98 15.82
C HIS A 14 -6.59 -3.74 14.58
N ALA A 15 -5.65 -4.22 13.76
CA ALA A 15 -5.98 -5.02 12.59
C ALA A 15 -6.91 -6.17 13.03
N THR A 16 -8.08 -6.29 12.41
CA THR A 16 -9.01 -7.38 12.72
C THR A 16 -8.37 -8.69 12.27
N THR A 17 -7.70 -9.37 13.19
CA THR A 17 -6.78 -10.49 12.92
C THR A 17 -7.49 -11.83 12.67
N ARG A 18 -8.82 -11.83 12.54
CA ARG A 18 -9.64 -13.05 12.47
C ARG A 18 -10.11 -13.43 11.06
N THR A 19 -9.54 -12.85 10.02
CA THR A 19 -9.93 -13.21 8.67
C THR A 19 -9.36 -14.59 8.28
N SER A 20 -10.22 -15.46 7.75
CA SER A 20 -9.78 -16.75 7.20
C SER A 20 -8.84 -16.58 6.00
N SER A 21 -7.76 -17.35 5.95
CA SER A 21 -6.80 -17.33 4.84
C SER A 21 -7.43 -17.83 3.52
N LEU A 22 -6.97 -17.31 2.39
CA LEU A 22 -7.32 -17.79 1.05
C LEU A 22 -6.55 -19.08 0.72
N THR A 23 -7.21 -20.03 0.07
CA THR A 23 -6.54 -21.18 -0.57
C THR A 23 -5.77 -20.72 -1.80
N GLU A 24 -4.79 -21.51 -2.24
CA GLU A 24 -4.00 -21.19 -3.44
C GLU A 24 -4.87 -21.01 -4.69
N LEU A 25 -5.88 -21.87 -4.87
CA LEU A 25 -6.83 -21.75 -5.98
C LEU A 25 -7.61 -20.43 -5.93
N GLN A 26 -8.07 -20.02 -4.74
CA GLN A 26 -8.76 -18.73 -4.58
C GLN A 26 -7.83 -17.56 -4.92
N ARG A 27 -6.56 -17.62 -4.50
CA ARG A 27 -5.58 -16.57 -4.81
C ARG A 27 -5.38 -16.42 -6.32
N GLN A 28 -5.17 -17.52 -7.02
CA GLN A 28 -5.01 -17.55 -8.48
C GLN A 28 -6.25 -17.02 -9.20
N GLN A 29 -7.45 -17.43 -8.77
CA GLN A 29 -8.72 -16.95 -9.33
C GLN A 29 -8.91 -15.45 -9.14
N LEU A 30 -8.56 -14.92 -7.97
CA LEU A 30 -8.67 -13.49 -7.68
C LEU A 30 -7.67 -12.66 -8.50
N VAL A 31 -6.41 -13.08 -8.58
CA VAL A 31 -5.40 -12.46 -9.45
C VAL A 31 -5.88 -12.44 -10.90
N HIS A 32 -6.32 -13.58 -11.41
CA HIS A 32 -6.85 -13.71 -12.77
C HIS A 32 -8.05 -12.78 -12.99
N THR A 33 -8.99 -12.73 -12.05
CA THR A 33 -10.16 -11.85 -12.11
C THR A 33 -9.74 -10.37 -12.20
N VAL A 34 -8.75 -9.95 -11.43
CA VAL A 34 -8.23 -8.56 -11.50
C VAL A 34 -7.54 -8.31 -12.84
N ARG A 35 -6.69 -9.22 -13.30
CA ARG A 35 -6.00 -9.13 -14.61
C ARG A 35 -6.99 -8.98 -15.76
N GLU A 36 -8.06 -9.76 -15.77
CA GLU A 36 -9.08 -9.69 -16.82
C GLU A 36 -9.95 -8.44 -16.71
N ARG A 37 -10.53 -8.18 -15.53
CA ARG A 37 -11.55 -7.13 -15.38
C ARG A 37 -10.98 -5.72 -15.27
N ALA A 38 -9.71 -5.58 -14.87
CA ALA A 38 -9.01 -4.29 -14.81
C ALA A 38 -8.00 -4.13 -15.97
N ALA A 39 -8.05 -4.96 -17.02
CA ALA A 39 -7.06 -5.01 -18.10
C ALA A 39 -6.77 -3.63 -18.72
N ASP A 40 -7.79 -2.83 -18.99
CA ASP A 40 -7.62 -1.49 -19.56
C ASP A 40 -6.90 -0.52 -18.61
N GLU A 41 -7.14 -0.63 -17.30
CA GLU A 41 -6.41 0.16 -16.30
C GLU A 41 -4.97 -0.32 -16.18
N LEU A 42 -4.75 -1.64 -16.11
CA LEU A 42 -3.41 -2.22 -16.05
C LEU A 42 -2.56 -1.84 -17.28
N ARG A 43 -3.14 -1.82 -18.48
CA ARG A 43 -2.44 -1.38 -19.69
C ARG A 43 -2.05 0.08 -19.64
N ARG A 44 -2.95 0.97 -19.18
CA ARG A 44 -2.65 2.41 -19.05
C ARG A 44 -1.54 2.70 -18.05
N GLU A 45 -1.42 1.88 -17.03
CA GLU A 45 -0.43 2.00 -15.96
C GLU A 45 0.84 1.17 -16.26
N GLU A 46 0.95 0.59 -17.45
CA GLU A 46 2.08 -0.22 -17.90
C GLU A 46 2.36 -1.45 -17.00
N CYS A 47 1.30 -2.06 -16.48
CA CYS A 47 1.37 -3.18 -15.55
C CYS A 47 1.16 -4.55 -16.21
N GLU A 48 1.39 -4.72 -17.51
CA GLU A 48 1.16 -5.98 -18.27
C GLU A 48 2.31 -7.01 -18.10
N THR A 49 2.63 -7.38 -16.85
CA THR A 49 3.61 -8.42 -16.52
C THR A 49 3.02 -9.84 -16.62
N ASP A 50 3.88 -10.87 -16.51
CA ASP A 50 3.45 -12.28 -16.54
C ASP A 50 2.70 -12.74 -15.27
N GLY A 51 2.57 -11.86 -14.26
CA GLY A 51 1.86 -12.13 -13.02
C GLY A 51 2.61 -13.01 -12.02
N THR A 52 3.88 -13.36 -12.26
CA THR A 52 4.69 -14.22 -11.37
C THR A 52 4.74 -13.73 -9.92
N TYR A 53 4.65 -12.41 -9.72
CA TYR A 53 4.74 -11.75 -8.42
C TYR A 53 3.42 -11.11 -7.97
N ASP A 54 2.33 -11.38 -8.68
CA ASP A 54 1.02 -10.95 -8.22
C ASP A 54 0.63 -11.74 -6.98
N THR A 55 -0.01 -11.08 -6.02
CA THR A 55 -0.49 -11.73 -4.80
C THR A 55 -1.95 -11.41 -4.56
N ALA A 56 -2.64 -12.31 -3.87
CA ALA A 56 -3.97 -12.08 -3.35
C ALA A 56 -4.02 -12.54 -1.90
N ASP A 57 -4.55 -11.72 -1.01
CA ASP A 57 -4.64 -11.97 0.42
C ASP A 57 -6.04 -11.64 0.94
N SER A 58 -6.40 -12.26 2.05
CA SER A 58 -7.68 -12.01 2.69
C SER A 58 -7.67 -10.63 3.34
N LEU A 59 -8.59 -9.76 2.92
CA LEU A 59 -8.76 -8.44 3.51
C LEU A 59 -9.77 -8.49 4.66
N SER A 60 -10.90 -9.15 4.42
CA SER A 60 -11.97 -9.42 5.39
C SER A 60 -12.63 -10.77 5.08
N ASP A 61 -13.65 -11.17 5.83
CA ASP A 61 -14.35 -12.42 5.54
C ASP A 61 -15.04 -12.41 4.17
N GLY A 62 -15.33 -11.23 3.61
CA GLY A 62 -15.99 -11.04 2.32
C GLY A 62 -15.10 -10.48 1.20
N GLU A 63 -13.98 -9.84 1.51
CA GLU A 63 -13.12 -9.18 0.52
C GLU A 63 -11.69 -9.69 0.52
N ALA A 64 -11.06 -9.60 -0.65
CA ALA A 64 -9.64 -9.85 -0.85
C ALA A 64 -8.94 -8.55 -1.28
N LEU A 65 -7.66 -8.46 -0.92
CA LEU A 65 -6.72 -7.51 -1.48
C LEU A 65 -5.86 -8.23 -2.51
N VAL A 66 -5.71 -7.65 -3.69
CA VAL A 66 -4.85 -8.19 -4.76
C VAL A 66 -3.80 -7.16 -5.10
N LEU A 67 -2.53 -7.54 -5.07
CA LEU A 67 -1.40 -6.75 -5.53
C LEU A 67 -1.00 -7.24 -6.93
N ILE A 68 -1.04 -6.34 -7.90
CA ILE A 68 -0.63 -6.59 -9.29
C ILE A 68 0.71 -5.90 -9.51
N GLU A 69 1.77 -6.67 -9.76
CA GLU A 69 3.08 -6.10 -10.00
C GLU A 69 3.20 -5.53 -11.41
N CYS A 70 3.67 -4.29 -11.50
CA CYS A 70 3.84 -3.56 -12.76
C CYS A 70 5.26 -3.63 -13.30
N TRP A 71 6.25 -3.48 -12.43
CA TRP A 71 7.65 -3.66 -12.79
C TRP A 71 8.46 -4.13 -11.59
N ARG A 72 9.58 -4.80 -11.90
CA ARG A 72 10.56 -5.24 -10.91
C ARG A 72 11.96 -4.93 -11.39
N GLY A 73 12.71 -4.21 -10.56
CA GLY A 73 14.14 -4.01 -10.70
C GLY A 73 14.92 -4.84 -9.68
N ALA A 74 16.25 -4.72 -9.70
CA ALA A 74 17.13 -5.49 -8.82
C ALA A 74 16.92 -5.22 -7.31
N TYR A 75 16.32 -4.08 -6.94
CA TYR A 75 16.22 -3.64 -5.55
C TYR A 75 14.82 -3.22 -5.10
N GLN A 76 13.90 -2.98 -6.05
CA GLN A 76 12.54 -2.50 -5.78
C GLN A 76 11.60 -3.02 -6.86
N SER A 77 10.32 -3.08 -6.54
CA SER A 77 9.24 -3.31 -7.49
C SER A 77 8.14 -2.29 -7.26
N SER A 78 7.19 -2.21 -8.19
CA SER A 78 6.01 -1.39 -8.05
C SER A 78 4.77 -2.22 -8.33
N SER A 79 3.71 -1.97 -7.55
CA SER A 79 2.44 -2.68 -7.68
C SER A 79 1.26 -1.72 -7.63
N LEU A 80 0.18 -2.09 -8.30
CA LEU A 80 -1.15 -1.56 -8.03
C LEU A 80 -1.87 -2.48 -7.06
N ALA A 81 -2.73 -1.93 -6.20
CA ALA A 81 -3.54 -2.69 -5.27
C ALA A 81 -5.02 -2.60 -5.65
N PHE A 82 -5.74 -3.71 -5.57
CA PHE A 82 -7.17 -3.81 -5.86
C PHE A 82 -7.90 -4.52 -4.73
N ARG A 83 -9.14 -4.10 -4.45
CA ARG A 83 -10.10 -4.79 -3.57
C ARG A 83 -11.22 -5.38 -4.39
N LEU A 84 -11.65 -6.59 -4.04
CA LEU A 84 -12.81 -7.25 -4.66
C LEU A 84 -13.39 -8.32 -3.73
N PRO A 85 -14.64 -8.77 -3.93
CA PRO A 85 -15.21 -9.90 -3.22
C PRO A 85 -14.34 -11.16 -3.32
N ARG A 86 -14.21 -11.92 -2.24
CA ARG A 86 -13.38 -13.15 -2.19
C ARG A 86 -13.81 -14.24 -3.16
N ASP A 87 -15.07 -14.22 -3.59
CA ASP A 87 -15.60 -15.15 -4.59
C ASP A 87 -15.38 -14.68 -6.04
N GLY A 88 -14.74 -13.52 -6.26
CA GLY A 88 -14.47 -12.95 -7.58
C GLY A 88 -15.70 -12.40 -8.30
N SER A 89 -16.86 -12.32 -7.65
CA SER A 89 -18.12 -11.90 -8.29
C SER A 89 -18.13 -10.42 -8.68
N GLY A 90 -17.51 -9.55 -7.88
CA GLY A 90 -17.51 -8.09 -8.08
C GLY A 90 -16.46 -7.53 -9.04
N ALA A 91 -16.57 -6.23 -9.35
CA ALA A 91 -15.56 -5.51 -10.12
C ALA A 91 -14.38 -5.11 -9.22
N PRO A 92 -13.12 -5.34 -9.64
CA PRO A 92 -11.95 -4.87 -8.92
C PRO A 92 -11.99 -3.35 -8.70
N GLN A 93 -11.77 -2.90 -7.47
CA GLN A 93 -11.69 -1.50 -7.10
C GLN A 93 -10.23 -1.15 -6.79
N ARG A 94 -9.61 -0.24 -7.56
CA ARG A 94 -8.23 0.21 -7.27
C ARG A 94 -8.19 0.91 -5.92
N VAL A 95 -7.25 0.49 -5.07
CA VAL A 95 -6.96 1.11 -3.78
C VAL A 95 -6.21 2.42 -4.02
N ARG A 96 -6.79 3.53 -3.55
CA ARG A 96 -6.22 4.87 -3.59
C ARG A 96 -6.28 5.47 -2.19
N LEU A 97 -5.14 5.67 -1.55
CA LEU A 97 -5.06 6.04 -0.14
C LEU A 97 -4.67 7.51 0.01
N THR A 98 -5.64 8.34 0.42
CA THR A 98 -5.40 9.76 0.66
C THR A 98 -4.78 9.94 2.03
N LEU A 99 -3.67 10.70 2.11
CA LEU A 99 -3.06 11.03 3.39
C LEU A 99 -3.98 12.00 4.18
N PRO A 100 -4.09 11.84 5.51
CA PRO A 100 -4.91 12.72 6.35
C PRO A 100 -4.24 14.07 6.64
N PHE A 101 -3.11 14.36 6.00
CA PHE A 101 -2.35 15.60 6.09
C PHE A 101 -1.76 15.96 4.73
N ARG A 102 -1.40 17.24 4.57
CA ARG A 102 -0.82 17.77 3.33
C ARG A 102 0.70 17.73 3.36
N ILE A 103 1.30 17.54 2.19
CA ILE A 103 2.74 17.64 1.98
C ILE A 103 2.99 18.87 1.10
N ASP A 104 3.76 19.83 1.61
CA ASP A 104 4.01 21.13 0.96
C ASP A 104 2.73 21.92 0.61
N GLY A 105 1.66 21.72 1.39
CA GLY A 105 0.37 22.38 1.17
C GLY A 105 -0.54 21.69 0.16
N GLU A 106 -0.12 20.56 -0.41
CA GLU A 106 -0.89 19.77 -1.38
C GLU A 106 -1.42 18.48 -0.74
N ASP A 107 -2.62 18.07 -1.15
CA ASP A 107 -3.17 16.75 -0.80
C ASP A 107 -2.38 15.66 -1.54
N ARG A 108 -2.13 14.54 -0.87
CA ARG A 108 -1.37 13.42 -1.43
C ARG A 108 -2.20 12.15 -1.42
N VAL A 109 -2.27 11.49 -2.57
CA VAL A 109 -2.83 10.15 -2.75
C VAL A 109 -1.70 9.18 -3.07
N VAL A 110 -1.70 8.02 -2.40
CA VAL A 110 -0.86 6.87 -2.73
C VAL A 110 -1.73 5.84 -3.45
N ASP A 111 -1.48 5.64 -4.74
CA ASP A 111 -2.22 4.73 -5.61
C ASP A 111 -1.33 3.78 -6.43
N THR A 112 -0.03 3.83 -6.14
CA THR A 112 1.04 2.95 -6.62
C THR A 112 1.98 2.66 -5.46
N PHE A 113 2.30 1.39 -5.24
CA PHE A 113 2.98 0.93 -4.03
C PHE A 113 4.32 0.30 -4.37
N THR A 114 5.41 0.91 -3.93
CA THR A 114 6.77 0.41 -4.12
C THR A 114 7.13 -0.61 -3.06
N ALA A 115 7.70 -1.76 -3.45
CA ALA A 115 8.02 -2.87 -2.54
C ALA A 115 6.84 -3.19 -1.60
N ALA A 116 5.65 -3.32 -2.19
CA ALA A 116 4.40 -3.49 -1.46
C ALA A 116 4.36 -4.83 -0.73
N ALA A 117 3.84 -4.84 0.49
CA ALA A 117 3.56 -6.06 1.24
C ALA A 117 2.26 -5.90 2.01
N TYR A 118 1.49 -6.99 2.09
CA TYR A 118 0.30 -7.06 2.91
C TYR A 118 0.41 -8.22 3.91
N GLU A 119 0.49 -7.89 5.20
CA GLU A 119 0.65 -8.88 6.26
C GLU A 119 -0.19 -8.50 7.47
N LYS A 120 -0.92 -9.48 8.03
CA LYS A 120 -1.69 -9.32 9.28
C LYS A 120 -2.61 -8.08 9.28
N GLY A 121 -3.29 -7.82 8.16
CA GLY A 121 -4.21 -6.67 8.04
C GLY A 121 -3.53 -5.34 7.75
N GLN A 122 -2.23 -5.34 7.42
CA GLN A 122 -1.45 -4.12 7.19
C GLN A 122 -0.92 -4.09 5.77
N LEU A 123 -1.27 -3.05 5.02
CA LEU A 123 -0.65 -2.75 3.73
C LEU A 123 0.52 -1.81 3.97
N SER A 124 1.70 -2.17 3.47
CA SER A 124 2.90 -1.37 3.58
C SER A 124 3.54 -1.14 2.21
N HIS A 125 4.26 -0.02 2.08
CA HIS A 125 5.12 0.24 0.93
C HIS A 125 6.38 1.00 1.37
N TYR A 126 7.43 0.87 0.58
CA TYR A 126 8.74 1.46 0.82
C TYR A 126 9.39 1.84 -0.51
N ALA A 127 9.54 3.14 -0.75
CA ALA A 127 10.19 3.69 -1.95
C ALA A 127 11.49 4.37 -1.56
N LYS A 128 12.62 3.92 -2.13
CA LYS A 128 13.96 4.45 -1.80
C LYS A 128 14.65 5.10 -3.00
N GLY A 129 15.01 6.37 -2.85
CA GLY A 129 15.90 7.10 -3.75
C GLY A 129 17.37 7.01 -3.32
N ARG A 130 18.27 7.28 -4.27
CA ARG A 130 19.72 7.42 -4.00
C ARG A 130 20.25 8.75 -4.55
N GLY A 131 21.26 9.30 -3.88
CA GLY A 131 22.02 10.48 -4.28
C GLY A 131 23.32 10.56 -3.48
N LEU A 132 23.63 11.72 -2.89
CA LEU A 132 24.73 11.84 -1.93
C LEU A 132 24.47 11.05 -0.64
N ALA A 133 23.19 10.88 -0.30
CA ALA A 133 22.68 10.00 0.75
C ALA A 133 21.39 9.30 0.28
N ASP A 134 20.84 8.41 1.12
CA ASP A 134 19.54 7.78 0.89
C ASP A 134 18.38 8.73 1.25
N CYS A 135 17.30 8.68 0.47
CA CYS A 135 16.04 9.38 0.73
C CYS A 135 14.86 8.53 0.25
N GLY A 136 13.62 8.95 0.49
CA GLY A 136 12.45 8.19 0.07
C GLY A 136 11.23 8.37 0.96
N GLU A 137 10.24 7.50 0.78
CA GLU A 137 9.04 7.44 1.59
C GLU A 137 8.71 6.01 2.02
N SER A 138 8.07 5.89 3.17
CA SER A 138 7.46 4.64 3.60
C SER A 138 6.16 4.91 4.32
N ALA A 139 5.21 4.00 4.17
CA ALA A 139 3.94 4.11 4.85
C ALA A 139 3.37 2.75 5.20
N THR A 140 2.55 2.73 6.23
CA THR A 140 1.75 1.56 6.60
C THR A 140 0.33 1.98 6.89
N TRP A 141 -0.62 1.23 6.34
CA TRP A 141 -2.04 1.36 6.62
C TRP A 141 -2.57 0.08 7.25
N VAL A 142 -3.46 0.22 8.22
CA VAL A 142 -4.19 -0.89 8.83
C VAL A 142 -5.60 -0.92 8.25
N PHE A 143 -6.08 -2.09 7.86
CA PHE A 143 -7.47 -2.26 7.47
C PHE A 143 -8.36 -2.39 8.71
N ASP A 144 -9.31 -1.46 8.89
CA ASP A 144 -10.18 -1.39 10.08
C ASP A 144 -11.45 -2.25 9.96
N GLY A 145 -11.60 -3.00 8.88
CA GLY A 145 -12.82 -3.75 8.54
C GLY A 145 -13.68 -3.06 7.48
N GLN A 146 -13.46 -1.77 7.23
CA GLN A 146 -14.13 -1.00 6.18
C GLN A 146 -13.14 -0.39 5.20
N ASP A 147 -12.09 0.28 5.72
CA ASP A 147 -11.11 0.99 4.92
C ASP A 147 -9.69 0.95 5.54
N PHE A 148 -8.72 1.40 4.76
CA PHE A 148 -7.33 1.54 5.19
C PHE A 148 -7.12 2.84 5.97
N ARG A 149 -6.68 2.72 7.22
CA ARG A 149 -6.30 3.84 8.09
C ARG A 149 -4.79 4.00 8.14
N LEU A 150 -4.30 5.21 7.90
CA LEU A 150 -2.87 5.49 7.93
C LEU A 150 -2.32 5.34 9.35
N ARG A 151 -1.43 4.37 9.56
CA ARG A 151 -0.73 4.14 10.81
C ARG A 151 0.55 4.97 10.86
N ASP A 152 1.42 4.79 9.88
CA ASP A 152 2.72 5.47 9.84
C ASP A 152 2.99 6.04 8.45
N TYR A 153 3.61 7.22 8.40
CA TYR A 153 4.17 7.78 7.16
C TYR A 153 5.49 8.51 7.44
N TYR A 154 6.53 8.10 6.73
CA TYR A 154 7.87 8.66 6.77
C TYR A 154 8.22 9.21 5.40
N LEU A 155 8.86 10.38 5.37
CA LEU A 155 9.28 11.00 4.12
C LEU A 155 10.57 11.80 4.32
N LEU A 156 11.58 11.47 3.52
CA LEU A 156 12.74 12.30 3.28
C LEU A 156 12.82 12.56 1.79
N ARG A 157 12.58 13.80 1.34
CA ARG A 157 12.54 14.11 -0.10
C ARG A 157 13.90 14.26 -0.75
N ALA A 158 14.85 14.85 -0.03
CA ALA A 158 16.14 15.18 -0.59
C ALA A 158 17.18 14.13 -0.17
N CYS A 159 17.85 13.55 -1.16
CA CYS A 159 18.96 12.61 -1.00
C CYS A 159 20.27 13.32 -0.60
N GLN A 160 20.17 14.20 0.40
CA GLN A 160 21.24 15.00 0.98
C GLN A 160 21.08 14.96 2.52
N GLY A 161 22.02 14.37 3.24
CA GLY A 161 21.88 14.20 4.70
C GLY A 161 22.72 13.07 5.27
N ARG A 162 22.50 12.75 6.56
CA ARG A 162 23.07 11.55 7.18
C ARG A 162 22.28 10.31 6.73
N PRO A 163 22.93 9.23 6.28
CA PRO A 163 22.25 7.99 5.91
C PRO A 163 21.45 7.40 7.09
N GLY A 164 20.28 6.83 6.81
CA GLY A 164 19.59 5.90 7.72
C GLY A 164 18.47 6.45 8.60
N GLU A 165 18.21 7.76 8.64
CA GLU A 165 17.10 8.34 9.40
C GLU A 165 16.14 9.13 8.49
N TRP A 166 14.93 8.60 8.26
CA TRP A 166 13.85 9.33 7.59
C TRP A 166 12.89 9.88 8.65
N PRO A 167 12.59 11.19 8.66
CA PRO A 167 11.71 11.77 9.66
C PRO A 167 10.28 11.25 9.49
N ALA A 168 9.65 10.89 10.61
CA ALA A 168 8.22 10.58 10.63
C ALA A 168 7.43 11.88 10.41
N LEU A 169 6.57 11.90 9.40
CA LEU A 169 5.58 12.97 9.24
C LEU A 169 4.27 12.62 9.94
N TRP A 170 4.01 11.32 10.13
CA TRP A 170 2.81 10.82 10.79
C TRP A 170 3.06 9.52 11.54
N ARG A 171 2.41 9.41 12.70
CA ARG A 171 2.24 8.16 13.45
C ARG A 171 0.87 8.21 14.12
N SER A 172 0.11 7.13 14.09
CA SER A 172 -1.05 6.92 14.96
C SER A 172 -0.61 6.53 16.37
N ARG A 173 -1.55 6.54 17.33
CA ARG A 173 -1.37 5.85 18.62
C ARG A 173 -2.03 4.48 18.51
N ASP A 174 -1.42 3.49 19.14
CA ASP A 174 -2.06 2.19 19.37
C ASP A 174 -3.02 2.34 20.57
N ASP A 175 -4.22 1.76 20.49
CA ASP A 175 -5.17 1.64 21.61
C ASP A 175 -4.68 0.64 22.66
#